data_AF-A0A0Q7TDM8-F1
#
_entry.id   AF-A0A0Q7TDM8-F1
#
_cell.length_a   1.000
_cell.length_b   1.000
_cell.length_c   1.000
_cell.angle_alpha   90.00
_cell.angle_beta   90.00
_cell.angle_gamma   90.00
#
_symmetry.space_group_name_H-M   'P 1'
#
loop_
_entity.id
_entity.type
_entity.pdbx_description
1 polymer ?
#
loop_
_entity_poly.entity_id
_entity_poly.type
_entity_poly.pdbx_seq_one_letter_code
_entity_poly.pdbx_strand_id
1 'polypeptide(L)'
;MSNKPAKETPKRPARIELPPVPPLPQVSASPDIASVEYSTHRTKLSTLRTGLSEHRTDLSEYRTDLSTFRTDLSTHRTEMSMRRTGMSFQRTRMSDDRTLMSVIRTSLSLIGFGFTIYQVFSKLRDAGAITNPEAPRNFGIALVLLGIAMLIVGMVHHVQFMIELGRTRRDMKRQGLIHGESRFPVSITFMVSLGLLLLGFAAIANMVFKVAVFG
;
A
#
# COMPACT_ATOMS: atom_id res chain seq x y z
N MET A 1 -6.08 11.04 -14.10
CA MET A 1 -6.36 11.48 -12.71
C MET A 1 -6.95 12.87 -12.79
N SER A 2 -8.24 13.02 -12.48
CA SER A 2 -8.91 14.33 -12.49
C SER A 2 -8.32 15.17 -11.36
N ASN A 3 -7.55 16.19 -11.71
CA ASN A 3 -6.99 17.17 -10.79
C ASN A 3 -8.14 18.11 -10.37
N LYS A 4 -9.05 17.61 -9.54
CA LYS A 4 -10.16 18.41 -9.01
C LYS A 4 -9.53 19.39 -8.02
N PRO A 5 -9.66 20.72 -8.23
CA PRO A 5 -9.08 21.70 -7.33
C PRO A 5 -9.59 21.46 -5.90
N ALA A 6 -8.70 21.59 -4.92
CA ALA A 6 -9.08 21.51 -3.52
C ALA A 6 -10.21 22.51 -3.28
N LYS A 7 -11.41 22.04 -2.95
CA LYS A 7 -12.52 22.93 -2.58
C LYS A 7 -12.05 23.78 -1.40
N GLU A 8 -12.24 25.10 -1.51
CA GLU A 8 -11.94 26.01 -0.41
C GLU A 8 -12.79 25.63 0.82
N THR A 9 -12.23 25.87 2.00
CA THR A 9 -12.95 25.60 3.25
C THR A 9 -14.11 26.59 3.33
N PRO A 10 -15.36 26.12 3.55
CA PRO A 10 -16.50 27.03 3.65
C PRO A 10 -16.24 28.07 4.75
N LYS A 11 -16.53 29.34 4.44
CA LYS A 11 -16.30 30.47 5.35
C LYS A 11 -17.55 30.70 6.19
N ARG A 12 -17.38 30.73 7.51
CA ARG A 12 -18.50 31.03 8.42
C ARG A 12 -19.00 32.46 8.20
N PRO A 13 -20.32 32.69 8.09
CA PRO A 13 -20.86 34.05 8.06
C PRO A 13 -20.48 34.79 9.35
N ALA A 14 -20.27 36.10 9.22
CA ALA A 14 -19.93 36.95 10.37
C ALA A 14 -21.03 36.90 11.42
N ARG A 15 -20.64 36.93 12.70
CA ARG A 15 -21.62 37.08 13.79
C ARG A 15 -22.25 38.46 13.65
N ILE A 16 -23.57 38.51 13.50
CA ILE A 16 -24.30 39.78 13.51
C ILE A 16 -24.35 40.33 14.94
N GLU A 17 -24.11 41.63 15.08
CA GLU A 17 -24.47 42.36 16.29
C GLU A 17 -25.94 42.74 16.18
N LEU A 18 -26.75 42.24 17.11
CA LEU A 18 -28.18 42.50 17.09
C LEU A 18 -28.41 43.93 17.59
N PRO A 19 -29.08 44.79 16.80
CA PRO A 19 -29.52 46.08 17.33
C PRO A 19 -30.46 45.83 18.52
N PRO A 20 -30.48 46.73 19.52
CA PRO A 20 -31.39 46.59 20.65
C PRO A 20 -32.83 46.51 20.14
N VAL A 21 -33.61 45.61 20.73
CA VAL A 21 -35.02 45.43 20.37
C VAL A 21 -35.72 46.79 20.49
N PRO A 22 -36.51 47.21 19.48
CA PRO A 22 -37.20 48.47 19.55
C PRO A 22 -38.05 48.53 20.84
N PRO A 23 -37.98 49.63 21.61
CA PRO A 23 -38.73 49.76 22.85
C PRO A 23 -40.23 49.74 22.56
N LEU A 24 -41.00 49.19 23.50
CA LEU A 24 -42.46 49.14 23.40
C LEU A 24 -43.02 50.58 23.31
N PRO A 25 -43.94 50.86 22.37
CA PRO A 25 -44.55 52.18 22.25
C PRO A 25 -45.37 52.51 23.51
N GLN A 26 -45.31 53.76 23.94
CA GLN A 26 -46.08 54.25 25.09
C GLN A 26 -47.37 54.89 24.56
N VAL A 27 -48.53 54.35 24.93
CA VAL A 27 -49.83 54.76 24.35
C VAL A 27 -50.15 56.20 24.73
N SER A 28 -50.12 57.12 23.75
CA SER A 28 -50.63 58.48 23.93
C SER A 28 -52.17 58.50 23.89
N ALA A 29 -52.80 59.43 24.60
CA ALA A 29 -54.27 59.50 24.74
C ALA A 29 -55.03 59.84 23.43
N SER A 30 -54.32 60.18 22.35
CA SER A 30 -54.91 60.52 21.05
C SER A 30 -54.87 59.31 20.09
N PRO A 31 -56.04 58.84 19.60
CA PRO A 31 -56.14 57.63 18.76
C PRO A 31 -55.29 57.67 17.48
N ASP A 32 -55.23 58.84 16.82
CA ASP A 32 -54.56 58.99 15.53
C ASP A 32 -53.04 58.87 15.67
N ILE A 33 -52.46 59.44 16.73
CA ILE A 33 -51.02 59.42 17.01
C ILE A 33 -50.57 58.01 17.42
N ALA A 34 -51.38 57.33 18.24
CA ALA A 34 -51.12 55.95 18.65
C ALA A 34 -51.06 55.00 17.44
N SER A 35 -51.95 55.16 16.46
CA SER A 35 -51.98 54.31 15.25
C SER A 35 -50.69 54.37 14.42
N VAL A 36 -50.12 55.57 14.27
CA VAL A 36 -48.86 55.80 13.55
C VAL A 36 -47.70 55.19 14.33
N GLU A 37 -47.66 55.38 15.65
CA GLU A 37 -46.60 54.83 16.51
C GLU A 37 -46.57 53.29 16.47
N TYR A 38 -47.74 52.63 16.57
CA TYR A 38 -47.84 51.18 16.40
C TYR A 38 -47.44 50.70 15.02
N SER A 39 -47.82 51.43 13.95
CA SER A 39 -47.44 51.11 12.57
C SER A 39 -45.92 51.15 12.36
N THR A 40 -45.26 52.20 12.90
CA THR A 40 -43.79 52.32 12.82
C THR A 40 -43.10 51.24 13.65
N HIS A 41 -43.58 50.93 14.85
CA HIS A 41 -43.06 49.84 15.69
C HIS A 41 -43.18 48.49 14.99
N ARG A 42 -44.35 48.17 14.39
CA ARG A 42 -44.57 46.95 13.59
C ARG A 42 -43.60 46.86 12.43
N THR A 43 -43.34 47.97 11.74
CA THR A 43 -42.39 48.03 10.62
C THR A 43 -40.97 47.75 11.10
N LYS A 44 -40.51 48.37 12.19
CA LYS A 44 -39.18 48.13 12.80
C LYS A 44 -39.01 46.69 13.27
N LEU A 45 -40.04 46.09 13.85
CA LEU A 45 -40.00 44.68 14.25
C LEU A 45 -39.97 43.75 13.04
N SER A 46 -40.68 44.09 11.97
CA SER A 46 -40.68 43.34 10.71
C SER A 46 -39.30 43.34 10.05
N THR A 47 -38.61 44.48 9.99
CA THR A 47 -37.25 44.56 9.42
C THR A 47 -36.25 43.76 10.26
N LEU A 48 -36.33 43.84 11.60
CA LEU A 48 -35.51 43.02 12.50
C LEU A 48 -35.74 41.52 12.26
N ARG A 49 -37.00 41.09 12.11
CA ARG A 49 -37.36 39.70 11.81
C ARG A 49 -36.78 39.23 10.47
N THR A 50 -36.82 40.07 9.44
CA THR A 50 -36.25 39.76 8.12
C THR A 50 -34.73 39.56 8.23
N GLY A 51 -34.00 40.49 8.86
CA GLY A 51 -32.54 40.35 9.02
C GLY A 51 -32.12 39.12 9.84
N LEU A 52 -32.88 38.79 10.90
CA LEU A 52 -32.69 37.54 11.64
C LEU A 52 -32.97 36.29 10.79
N SER A 53 -33.94 36.37 9.89
CA SER A 53 -34.30 35.27 8.99
C SER A 53 -33.24 35.06 7.92
N GLU A 54 -32.72 36.14 7.33
CA GLU A 54 -31.57 36.10 6.40
C GLU A 54 -30.35 35.48 7.06
N HIS A 55 -29.98 35.96 8.26
CA HIS A 55 -28.84 35.41 8.99
C HIS A 55 -29.02 33.91 9.34
N ARG A 56 -30.26 33.49 9.62
CA ARG A 56 -30.58 32.06 9.84
C ARG A 56 -30.41 31.24 8.56
N THR A 57 -30.78 31.78 7.40
CA THR A 57 -30.58 31.15 6.09
C THR A 57 -29.08 31.01 5.79
N ASP A 58 -28.28 32.08 5.95
CA ASP A 58 -26.83 32.04 5.74
C ASP A 58 -26.15 30.99 6.63
N LEU A 59 -26.56 30.90 7.90
CA LEU A 59 -26.05 29.87 8.82
C LEU A 59 -26.47 28.46 8.40
N SER A 60 -27.65 28.29 7.80
CA SER A 60 -28.14 27.00 7.30
C SER A 60 -27.37 26.55 6.06
N GLU A 61 -27.11 27.45 5.12
CA GLU A 61 -26.28 27.20 3.94
C GLU A 61 -24.85 26.84 4.37
N TYR A 62 -24.24 27.64 5.24
CA TYR A 62 -22.91 27.35 5.78
C TYR A 62 -22.82 25.96 6.45
N ARG A 63 -23.84 25.55 7.22
CA ARG A 63 -23.87 24.20 7.83
C ARG A 63 -23.96 23.09 6.77
N THR A 64 -24.69 23.34 5.68
CA THR A 64 -24.83 22.39 4.57
C THR A 64 -23.51 22.26 3.82
N ASP A 65 -22.86 23.38 3.48
CA ASP A 65 -21.54 23.40 2.85
C ASP A 65 -20.48 22.73 3.73
N LEU A 66 -20.49 23.01 5.04
CA LEU A 66 -19.57 22.36 5.97
C LEU A 66 -19.81 20.85 6.06
N SER A 67 -21.06 20.39 5.97
CA SER A 67 -21.40 18.95 5.95
C SER A 67 -20.87 18.26 4.69
N THR A 68 -21.06 18.87 3.51
CA THR A 68 -20.55 18.34 2.24
C THR A 68 -19.02 18.33 2.23
N PHE A 69 -18.38 19.42 2.68
CA PHE A 69 -16.92 19.52 2.79
C PHE A 69 -16.33 18.43 3.71
N ARG A 70 -16.95 18.16 4.86
CA ARG A 70 -16.53 17.08 5.76
C ARG A 70 -16.67 15.70 5.13
N THR A 71 -17.74 15.49 4.36
CA THR A 71 -17.97 14.22 3.64
C THR A 71 -16.91 14.02 2.55
N ASP A 72 -16.63 15.05 1.75
CA ASP A 72 -15.58 15.05 0.73
C ASP A 72 -14.19 14.78 1.34
N LEU A 73 -13.88 15.38 2.49
CA LEU A 73 -12.62 15.12 3.19
C LEU A 73 -12.54 13.67 3.71
N SER A 74 -13.65 13.13 4.22
CA SER A 74 -13.73 11.75 4.71
C SER A 74 -13.50 10.73 3.59
N THR A 75 -14.14 10.93 2.43
CA THR A 75 -13.94 10.07 1.26
C THR A 75 -12.50 10.16 0.76
N HIS A 76 -11.92 11.36 0.70
CA HIS A 76 -10.52 11.54 0.30
C HIS A 76 -9.53 10.85 1.25
N ARG A 77 -9.75 10.93 2.57
CA ARG A 77 -8.93 10.22 3.57
C ARG A 77 -9.02 8.71 3.40
N THR A 78 -10.22 8.20 3.13
CA THR A 78 -10.44 6.77 2.87
C THR A 78 -9.68 6.33 1.63
N GLU A 79 -9.78 7.06 0.52
CA GLU A 79 -9.03 6.80 -0.72
C GLU A 79 -7.51 6.81 -0.50
N MET A 80 -6.99 7.80 0.22
CA MET A 80 -5.56 7.87 0.56
C MET A 80 -5.11 6.70 1.45
N SER A 81 -5.96 6.27 2.38
CA SER A 81 -5.71 5.09 3.21
C SER A 81 -5.60 3.81 2.34
N MET A 82 -6.56 3.62 1.43
CA MET A 82 -6.56 2.47 0.51
C MET A 82 -5.32 2.44 -0.40
N ARG A 83 -4.87 3.61 -0.88
CA ARG A 83 -3.61 3.73 -1.65
C ARG A 83 -2.38 3.36 -0.83
N ARG A 84 -2.30 3.80 0.43
CA ARG A 84 -1.20 3.44 1.34
C ARG A 84 -1.15 1.94 1.58
N THR A 85 -2.30 1.30 1.76
CA THR A 85 -2.42 -0.15 1.87
C THR A 85 -1.97 -0.83 0.57
N GLY A 86 -2.36 -0.32 -0.60
CA GLY A 86 -1.85 -0.83 -1.88
C GLY A 86 -0.32 -0.79 -2.00
N MET A 87 0.31 0.30 -1.54
CA MET A 87 1.77 0.44 -1.53
C MET A 87 2.46 -0.42 -0.46
N SER A 88 1.81 -0.74 0.65
CA SER A 88 2.39 -1.66 1.65
C SER A 88 2.53 -3.07 1.08
N PHE A 89 1.53 -3.56 0.34
CA PHE A 89 1.62 -4.84 -0.38
C PHE A 89 2.82 -4.91 -1.33
N GLN A 90 3.07 -3.83 -2.10
CA GLN A 90 4.23 -3.76 -2.99
C GLN A 90 5.56 -3.82 -2.20
N ARG A 91 5.63 -3.14 -1.06
CA ARG A 91 6.81 -3.20 -0.18
C ARG A 91 7.03 -4.59 0.39
N THR A 92 5.97 -5.25 0.87
CA THR A 92 6.08 -6.62 1.39
C THR A 92 6.57 -7.60 0.31
N ARG A 93 6.08 -7.46 -0.93
CA ARG A 93 6.56 -8.24 -2.07
C ARG A 93 8.05 -8.01 -2.34
N MET A 94 8.49 -6.75 -2.40
CA MET A 94 9.90 -6.43 -2.62
C MET A 94 10.80 -6.97 -1.51
N SER A 95 10.31 -7.03 -0.26
CA SER A 95 11.04 -7.66 0.83
C SER A 95 11.21 -9.16 0.62
N ASP A 96 10.15 -9.86 0.19
CA ASP A 96 10.23 -11.28 -0.12
C ASP A 96 11.15 -11.57 -1.32
N ASP A 97 11.12 -10.73 -2.37
CA ASP A 97 12.08 -10.80 -3.49
C ASP A 97 13.54 -10.67 -3.01
N ARG A 98 13.82 -9.81 -2.02
CA ARG A 98 15.17 -9.67 -1.43
C ARG A 98 15.57 -10.91 -0.63
N THR A 99 14.64 -11.50 0.10
CA THR A 99 14.88 -12.77 0.82
C THR A 99 15.25 -13.87 -0.16
N LEU A 100 14.49 -14.03 -1.26
CA LEU A 100 14.82 -14.99 -2.31
C LEU A 100 16.20 -14.71 -2.92
N MET A 101 16.55 -13.44 -3.18
CA MET A 101 17.86 -13.07 -3.69
C MET A 101 19.00 -13.44 -2.72
N SER A 102 18.79 -13.31 -1.41
CA SER A 102 19.74 -13.75 -0.39
C SER A 102 19.93 -15.26 -0.42
N VAL A 103 18.83 -16.04 -0.47
CA VAL A 103 18.88 -17.50 -0.57
C VAL A 103 19.59 -17.95 -1.86
N ILE A 104 19.31 -17.31 -2.99
CA ILE A 104 20.00 -17.58 -4.27
C ILE A 104 21.51 -17.42 -4.11
N ARG A 105 21.96 -16.33 -3.48
CA ARG A 105 23.40 -16.07 -3.30
C ARG A 105 24.07 -17.15 -2.46
N THR A 106 23.48 -17.47 -1.31
CA THR A 106 24.01 -18.51 -0.42
C THR A 106 24.06 -19.88 -1.11
N SER A 107 22.99 -20.22 -1.83
CA SER A 107 22.89 -21.48 -2.57
C SER A 107 23.94 -21.55 -3.68
N LEU A 108 24.12 -20.48 -4.45
CA LEU A 108 25.12 -20.40 -5.52
C LEU A 108 26.55 -20.52 -4.99
N SER A 109 26.86 -19.89 -3.87
CA SER A 109 28.16 -20.04 -3.21
C SER A 109 28.42 -21.50 -2.79
N LEU A 110 27.41 -22.16 -2.22
CA LEU A 110 27.53 -23.56 -1.78
C LEU A 110 27.72 -24.51 -2.96
N ILE A 111 26.97 -24.29 -4.05
CA ILE A 111 27.07 -25.05 -5.29
C ILE A 111 28.45 -24.84 -5.94
N GLY A 112 28.88 -23.59 -6.11
CA GLY A 112 30.17 -23.27 -6.72
C GLY A 112 31.36 -23.81 -5.93
N PHE A 113 31.31 -23.67 -4.60
CA PHE A 113 32.34 -24.21 -3.70
C PHE A 113 32.36 -25.74 -3.72
N GLY A 114 31.21 -26.39 -3.60
CA GLY A 114 31.08 -27.85 -3.69
C GLY A 114 31.57 -28.40 -5.03
N PHE A 115 31.27 -27.71 -6.13
CA PHE A 115 31.76 -28.05 -7.47
C PHE A 115 33.28 -27.91 -7.61
N THR A 116 33.85 -26.84 -7.07
CA THR A 116 35.30 -26.62 -7.12
C THR A 116 36.04 -27.70 -6.32
N ILE A 117 35.59 -28.00 -5.09
CA ILE A 117 36.12 -29.10 -4.27
C ILE A 117 36.04 -30.41 -5.06
N TYR A 118 34.87 -30.74 -5.57
CA TYR A 118 34.67 -31.97 -6.34
C TYR A 118 35.68 -32.12 -7.48
N GLN A 119 35.87 -31.06 -8.28
CA GLN A 119 36.77 -31.09 -9.43
C GLN A 119 38.25 -31.21 -9.03
N VAL A 120 38.70 -30.42 -8.04
CA VAL A 120 40.10 -30.44 -7.59
C VAL A 120 40.49 -31.82 -7.08
N PHE A 121 39.67 -32.41 -6.21
CA PHE A 121 39.94 -33.75 -5.67
C PHE A 121 39.77 -34.86 -6.71
N SER A 122 38.86 -34.71 -7.67
CA SER A 122 38.74 -35.66 -8.79
C SER A 122 40.00 -35.64 -9.66
N LYS A 123 40.53 -34.46 -10.01
CA LYS A 123 41.75 -34.32 -10.82
C LYS A 123 43.00 -34.82 -10.08
N LEU A 124 43.11 -34.57 -8.78
CA LEU A 124 44.23 -35.06 -7.96
C LEU A 124 44.26 -36.60 -7.87
N ARG A 125 43.08 -37.25 -7.81
CA ARG A 125 42.99 -38.71 -7.94
C ARG A 125 43.46 -39.17 -9.32
N ASP A 126 42.96 -38.54 -10.37
CA ASP A 126 43.25 -38.96 -11.74
C ASP A 126 44.76 -38.77 -12.07
N ALA A 127 45.44 -37.86 -11.39
CA ALA A 127 46.89 -37.67 -11.42
C ALA A 127 47.70 -38.63 -10.51
N GLY A 128 47.04 -39.52 -9.76
CA GLY A 128 47.68 -40.48 -8.86
C GLY A 128 48.26 -39.88 -7.57
N ALA A 129 47.96 -38.62 -7.25
CA ALA A 129 48.55 -37.91 -6.10
C ALA A 129 47.92 -38.30 -4.75
N ILE A 130 46.74 -38.95 -4.73
CA ILE A 130 45.99 -39.29 -3.51
C ILE A 130 45.34 -40.68 -3.64
N THR A 131 45.51 -41.52 -2.61
CA THR A 131 45.01 -42.91 -2.57
C THR A 131 43.56 -43.04 -2.09
N ASN A 132 43.06 -42.09 -1.29
CA ASN A 132 41.68 -42.10 -0.74
C ASN A 132 40.92 -40.77 -0.98
N PRO A 133 40.42 -40.54 -2.21
CA PRO A 133 39.74 -39.30 -2.58
C PRO A 133 38.22 -39.30 -2.31
N GLU A 134 37.66 -40.40 -1.80
CA GLU A 134 36.21 -40.58 -1.58
C GLU A 134 35.63 -39.52 -0.63
N ALA A 135 36.28 -39.24 0.49
CA ALA A 135 35.73 -38.34 1.52
C ALA A 135 35.60 -36.87 1.04
N PRO A 136 36.63 -36.22 0.45
CA PRO A 136 36.50 -34.86 -0.06
C PRO A 136 35.54 -34.74 -1.26
N ARG A 137 35.48 -35.76 -2.12
CA ARG A 137 34.56 -35.80 -3.27
C ARG A 137 33.11 -35.83 -2.80
N ASN A 138 32.79 -36.72 -1.86
CA ASN A 138 31.45 -36.87 -1.30
C ASN A 138 31.04 -35.59 -0.54
N PHE A 139 31.99 -34.91 0.09
CA PHE A 139 31.77 -33.60 0.70
C PHE A 139 31.39 -32.53 -0.34
N GLY A 140 32.08 -32.48 -1.49
CA GLY A 140 31.73 -31.57 -2.59
C GLY A 140 30.32 -31.83 -3.13
N ILE A 141 29.94 -33.09 -3.33
CA ILE A 141 28.60 -33.49 -3.75
C ILE A 141 27.55 -33.06 -2.72
N ALA A 142 27.83 -33.28 -1.42
CA ALA A 142 26.92 -32.91 -0.34
C ALA A 142 26.67 -31.40 -0.29
N LEU A 143 27.68 -30.57 -0.49
CA LEU A 143 27.55 -29.11 -0.57
C LEU A 143 26.67 -28.66 -1.74
N VAL A 144 26.83 -29.28 -2.92
CA VAL A 144 26.00 -28.98 -4.09
C VAL A 144 24.55 -29.39 -3.84
N LEU A 145 24.32 -30.60 -3.31
CA LEU A 145 22.99 -31.07 -2.94
C LEU A 145 22.32 -30.15 -1.93
N LEU A 146 23.07 -29.73 -0.91
CA LEU A 146 22.58 -28.81 0.12
C LEU A 146 22.22 -27.44 -0.50
N GLY A 147 23.02 -26.92 -1.42
CA GLY A 147 22.75 -25.65 -2.10
C GLY A 147 21.51 -25.73 -2.98
N ILE A 148 21.33 -26.84 -3.71
CA ILE A 148 20.13 -27.08 -4.52
C ILE A 148 18.89 -27.24 -3.63
N ALA A 149 18.98 -28.01 -2.55
CA ALA A 149 17.88 -28.19 -1.61
C ALA A 149 17.46 -26.85 -0.99
N MET A 150 18.43 -26.03 -0.55
CA MET A 150 18.17 -24.70 -0.02
C MET A 150 17.50 -23.79 -1.06
N LEU A 151 17.94 -23.83 -2.32
CA LEU A 151 17.34 -23.08 -3.42
C LEU A 151 15.88 -23.50 -3.68
N ILE A 152 15.61 -24.80 -3.69
CA ILE A 152 14.25 -25.35 -3.84
C ILE A 152 13.36 -24.86 -2.69
N VAL A 153 13.82 -24.96 -1.45
CA VAL A 153 13.07 -24.48 -0.28
C VAL A 153 12.78 -22.99 -0.39
N GLY A 154 13.76 -22.18 -0.77
CA GLY A 154 13.57 -20.75 -1.01
C GLY A 154 12.54 -20.44 -2.10
N MET A 155 12.56 -21.19 -3.21
CA MET A 155 11.57 -21.06 -4.28
C MET A 155 10.16 -21.45 -3.82
N VAL A 156 10.03 -22.55 -3.07
CA VAL A 156 8.73 -22.99 -2.52
C VAL A 156 8.17 -21.94 -1.58
N HIS A 157 8.98 -21.42 -0.66
CA HIS A 157 8.57 -20.36 0.26
C HIS A 157 8.11 -19.10 -0.49
N HIS A 158 8.88 -18.66 -1.50
CA HIS A 158 8.52 -17.50 -2.33
C HIS A 158 7.17 -17.70 -3.05
N VAL A 159 6.94 -18.89 -3.62
CA VAL A 159 5.66 -19.21 -4.29
C VAL A 159 4.50 -19.24 -3.31
N GLN A 160 4.68 -19.90 -2.16
CA GLN A 160 3.65 -19.94 -1.10
C GLN A 160 3.30 -18.54 -0.63
N PHE A 161 4.31 -17.71 -0.35
CA PHE A 161 4.14 -16.32 0.05
C PHE A 161 3.40 -15.50 -1.02
N MET A 162 3.75 -15.67 -2.30
CA MET A 162 3.10 -14.95 -3.39
C MET A 162 1.63 -15.36 -3.57
N ILE A 163 1.33 -16.65 -3.38
CA ILE A 163 -0.04 -17.16 -3.40
C ILE A 163 -0.85 -16.59 -2.23
N GLU A 164 -0.29 -16.60 -1.02
CA GLU A 164 -0.92 -16.07 0.18
C GLU A 164 -1.19 -14.57 0.07
N LEU A 165 -0.18 -13.79 -0.32
CA LEU A 165 -0.30 -12.35 -0.55
C LEU A 165 -1.35 -12.05 -1.62
N GLY A 166 -1.41 -12.87 -2.67
CA GLY A 166 -2.44 -12.80 -3.70
C GLY A 166 -3.84 -13.10 -3.19
N ARG A 167 -4.01 -14.08 -2.29
CA ARG A 167 -5.30 -14.39 -1.64
C ARG A 167 -5.76 -13.22 -0.78
N THR A 168 -4.92 -12.77 0.13
CA THR A 168 -5.20 -11.64 1.03
C THR A 168 -5.58 -10.38 0.26
N ARG A 169 -4.85 -10.06 -0.82
CA ARG A 169 -5.19 -8.91 -1.67
C ARG A 169 -6.52 -9.09 -2.40
N ARG A 170 -6.84 -10.30 -2.89
CA ARG A 170 -8.14 -10.57 -3.54
C ARG A 170 -9.29 -10.42 -2.56
N ASP A 171 -9.14 -10.87 -1.32
CA ASP A 171 -10.16 -10.74 -0.30
C ASP A 171 -10.39 -9.27 0.09
N MET A 172 -9.31 -8.51 0.28
CA MET A 172 -9.42 -7.06 0.51
C MET A 172 -10.04 -6.31 -0.67
N LYS A 173 -9.75 -6.74 -1.91
CA LYS A 173 -10.38 -6.16 -3.11
C LYS A 173 -11.87 -6.48 -3.17
N ARG A 174 -12.28 -7.72 -2.83
CA ARG A 174 -13.69 -8.13 -2.77
C ARG A 174 -14.47 -7.32 -1.73
N GLN A 175 -13.84 -6.98 -0.62
CA GLN A 175 -14.42 -6.16 0.45
C GLN A 175 -14.40 -4.65 0.13
N GLY A 176 -13.89 -4.22 -1.04
CA GLY A 176 -13.80 -2.81 -1.41
C GLY A 176 -12.77 -2.02 -0.60
N LEU A 177 -11.88 -2.70 0.14
CA LEU A 177 -10.86 -2.06 0.99
C LEU A 177 -9.65 -1.54 0.20
N ILE A 178 -9.51 -1.94 -1.07
CA ILE A 178 -8.43 -1.49 -1.96
C ILE A 178 -8.92 -1.36 -3.41
N HIS A 179 -8.59 -0.24 -4.07
CA HIS A 179 -9.03 0.09 -5.45
C HIS A 179 -7.92 -0.04 -6.51
N GLY A 180 -6.76 -0.62 -6.18
CA GLY A 180 -5.58 -0.59 -7.06
C GLY A 180 -5.57 -1.61 -8.21
N GLU A 181 -5.53 -1.11 -9.45
CA GLU A 181 -5.31 -1.85 -10.72
C GLU A 181 -3.83 -2.20 -11.02
N SER A 182 -2.95 -2.30 -10.03
CA SER A 182 -1.57 -2.69 -10.33
C SER A 182 -1.52 -4.16 -10.76
N ARG A 183 -1.20 -4.39 -12.04
CA ARG A 183 -0.82 -5.71 -12.59
C ARG A 183 0.28 -6.28 -11.70
N PHE A 184 0.17 -7.56 -11.37
CA PHE A 184 1.22 -8.31 -10.68
C PHE A 184 2.18 -8.87 -11.74
N PRO A 185 3.32 -8.22 -12.08
CA PRO A 185 4.30 -8.85 -12.95
C PRO A 185 4.98 -10.01 -12.19
N VAL A 186 5.26 -11.09 -12.92
CA VAL A 186 6.06 -12.21 -12.44
C VAL A 186 7.44 -11.68 -12.02
N SER A 187 7.96 -12.14 -10.87
CA SER A 187 9.24 -11.63 -10.38
C SER A 187 10.40 -12.17 -11.22
N ILE A 188 11.30 -11.29 -11.67
CA ILE A 188 12.50 -11.67 -12.44
C ILE A 188 13.40 -12.58 -11.59
N THR A 189 13.45 -12.35 -10.28
CA THR A 189 14.22 -13.19 -9.33
C THR A 189 13.79 -14.65 -9.36
N PHE A 190 12.50 -14.92 -9.54
CA PHE A 190 11.97 -16.27 -9.66
C PHE A 190 12.39 -16.96 -10.98
N MET A 191 12.41 -16.22 -12.09
CA MET A 191 12.93 -16.77 -13.36
C MET A 191 14.42 -17.09 -13.24
N VAL A 192 15.19 -16.20 -12.61
CA VAL A 192 16.62 -16.41 -12.37
C VAL A 192 16.86 -17.61 -11.45
N SER A 193 16.09 -17.76 -10.36
CA SER A 193 16.23 -18.93 -9.47
C SER A 193 15.90 -20.23 -10.18
N LEU A 194 14.89 -20.24 -11.05
CA LEU A 194 14.57 -21.41 -11.86
C LEU A 194 15.72 -21.77 -12.83
N GLY A 195 16.31 -20.78 -13.49
CA GLY A 195 17.49 -20.99 -14.33
C GLY A 195 18.68 -21.56 -13.54
N LEU A 196 18.98 -20.97 -12.39
CA LEU A 196 20.06 -21.45 -11.51
C LEU A 196 19.80 -22.85 -10.96
N LEU A 197 18.54 -23.20 -10.70
CA LEU A 197 18.15 -24.53 -10.26
C LEU A 197 18.44 -25.58 -11.36
N LEU A 198 18.11 -25.26 -12.62
CA LEU A 198 18.43 -26.11 -13.76
C LEU A 198 19.94 -26.28 -13.94
N LEU A 199 20.71 -25.20 -13.80
CA LEU A 199 22.18 -25.27 -13.79
C LEU A 199 22.72 -26.12 -12.63
N GLY A 200 22.12 -26.04 -11.44
CA GLY A 200 22.48 -26.88 -10.30
C GLY A 200 22.24 -28.36 -10.57
N PHE A 201 21.09 -28.71 -11.14
CA PHE A 201 20.81 -30.08 -11.57
C PHE A 201 21.78 -30.57 -12.64
N ALA A 202 22.11 -29.73 -13.62
CA ALA A 202 23.11 -30.05 -14.64
C ALA A 202 24.51 -30.28 -14.02
N ALA A 203 24.89 -29.48 -13.01
CA ALA A 203 26.15 -29.66 -12.29
C ALA A 203 26.20 -31.01 -11.55
N ILE A 204 25.12 -31.41 -10.88
CA ILE A 204 25.01 -32.73 -10.25
C ILE A 204 25.08 -33.85 -11.30
N ALA A 205 24.33 -33.71 -12.40
CA ALA A 205 24.34 -34.72 -13.45
C ALA A 205 25.76 -34.92 -14.00
N ASN A 206 26.50 -33.82 -14.25
CA ASN A 206 27.91 -33.90 -14.65
C ASN A 206 28.77 -34.64 -13.60
N MET A 207 28.63 -34.30 -12.32
CA MET A 207 29.39 -34.97 -11.25
C MET A 207 29.10 -36.48 -11.14
N VAL A 208 27.84 -36.88 -11.30
CA VAL A 208 27.41 -38.27 -11.12
C VAL A 208 27.72 -39.11 -12.35
N PHE A 209 27.41 -38.59 -13.54
CA PHE A 209 27.50 -39.36 -14.79
C PHE A 209 28.85 -39.22 -15.50
N LYS A 210 29.78 -38.38 -15.01
CA LYS A 210 31.05 -38.04 -15.70
C LYS A 210 30.85 -37.60 -17.17
N VAL A 211 29.67 -37.10 -17.51
CA VAL A 211 29.37 -36.58 -18.85
C VAL A 211 29.82 -35.13 -18.87
N ALA A 212 30.83 -34.82 -19.68
CA ALA A 212 31.32 -33.46 -19.90
C ALA A 212 30.24 -32.57 -20.56
N VAL A 213 29.28 -32.12 -19.77
CA VAL A 213 28.26 -31.13 -20.19
C VAL A 213 28.92 -29.76 -20.37
N PHE A 214 30.00 -29.51 -19.63
CA PHE A 214 30.93 -28.42 -19.83
C PHE A 214 32.29 -29.07 -20.01
N GLY A 215 32.88 -28.91 -21.20
CA GLY A 215 34.10 -29.59 -21.65
C GLY A 215 35.28 -29.48 -20.70
#